data_AF-A0A7S0E3I2-F1
#
_entry.id   AF-A0A7S0E3I2-F1
#
_cell.length_a   1.000
_cell.length_b   1.000
_cell.length_c   1.000
_cell.angle_alpha   90.00
_cell.angle_beta   90.00
_cell.angle_gamma   90.00
#
_symmetry.space_group_name_H-M   'P 1'
#
loop_
_entity.id
_entity.type
_entity.pdbx_description
1 polymer ?
#
loop_
_entity_poly.entity_id
_entity_poly.type
_entity_poly.pdbx_seq_one_letter_code
_entity_poly.pdbx_strand_id
1 'polypeptide(L)'
;HYVVIGAGKTGIDAVLHLLRRGVDQRHVTWIISQDVWFLLRDMIFKGETALPGKVAMVNILLRHDSVLGAFKEMEAAGYLGRLDQTSDPQVFRGATISTAELSML
;
A
#
# COMPACT_ATOMS: atom_id res chain seq x y z
N HIS A 1 15.58 19.66 5.15
CA HIS A 1 14.13 19.47 4.96
C HIS A 1 13.90 19.04 3.53
N TYR A 2 13.16 17.95 3.33
CA TYR A 2 12.84 17.37 2.03
C TYR A 2 11.33 17.41 1.81
N VAL A 3 10.91 17.71 0.59
CA VAL A 3 9.50 17.67 0.20
C VAL A 3 9.34 16.63 -0.90
N VAL A 4 8.45 15.67 -0.69
CA VAL A 4 8.07 14.66 -1.68
C VAL A 4 6.62 14.89 -2.06
N ILE A 5 6.31 14.88 -3.35
CA ILE A 5 4.96 15.11 -3.86
C ILE A 5 4.46 13.84 -4.57
N GLY A 6 3.29 13.36 -4.13
CA GLY A 6 2.60 12.22 -4.70
C GLY A 6 2.85 10.90 -3.97
N ALA A 7 1.82 10.06 -3.86
CA ALA A 7 1.86 8.73 -3.25
C ALA A 7 1.92 7.58 -4.27
N GLY A 8 2.44 7.85 -5.48
CA GLY A 8 2.77 6.80 -6.45
C GLY A 8 4.05 6.06 -6.06
N LYS A 9 4.41 5.00 -6.80
CA LYS A 9 5.60 4.18 -6.51
C LYS A 9 6.88 5.01 -6.33
N THR A 10 7.13 5.96 -7.22
CA THR A 10 8.31 6.84 -7.15
C THR A 10 8.32 7.72 -5.89
N GLY A 11 7.18 8.26 -5.47
CA GLY A 11 7.09 9.08 -4.26
C GLY A 11 7.31 8.25 -2.99
N ILE A 12 6.68 7.08 -2.92
CA ILE A 12 6.90 6.09 -1.85
C ILE A 12 8.38 5.73 -1.76
N ASP A 13 9.02 5.39 -2.88
CA ASP A 13 10.44 5.02 -2.92
C ASP A 13 11.36 6.16 -2.51
N ALA A 14 11.04 7.39 -2.87
CA ALA A 14 11.80 8.57 -2.45
C ALA A 14 11.75 8.75 -0.93
N VAL A 15 10.56 8.63 -0.31
CA VAL A 15 10.42 8.71 1.16
C VAL A 15 11.19 7.57 1.81
N LEU A 16 10.97 6.32 1.39
CA LEU A 16 11.69 5.16 1.91
C LEU A 16 13.21 5.29 1.76
N HIS A 17 13.70 5.85 0.65
CA HIS A 17 15.12 6.09 0.44
C HIS A 17 15.68 7.06 1.49
N LEU A 18 14.99 8.18 1.74
CA LEU A 18 15.41 9.16 2.75
C LEU A 18 15.45 8.52 4.15
N LEU A 19 14.39 7.79 4.52
CA LEU A 19 14.31 7.12 5.82
C LEU A 19 15.43 6.07 5.99
N ARG A 20 15.69 5.25 4.97
CA ARG A 20 16.78 4.25 4.96
C ARG A 20 18.18 4.88 5.05
N ARG A 21 18.33 6.14 4.64
CA ARG A 21 19.57 6.92 4.76
C ARG A 21 19.72 7.60 6.12
N GLY A 22 18.78 7.40 7.04
CA GLY A 22 18.82 7.98 8.39
C GLY A 22 18.28 9.41 8.46
N VAL A 23 17.55 9.88 7.44
CA VAL A 23 16.82 11.15 7.55
C VAL A 23 15.67 10.96 8.52
N ASP A 24 15.64 11.75 9.59
CA ASP A 24 14.54 11.77 10.56
C ASP A 24 13.22 12.16 9.86
N GLN A 25 12.15 11.41 10.14
CA GLN A 25 10.81 11.63 9.55
C GLN A 25 10.33 13.08 9.69
N ARG A 26 10.69 13.77 10.77
CA ARG A 26 10.32 15.18 11.01
C ARG A 26 10.90 16.16 9.98
N HIS A 27 11.92 15.75 9.24
CA HIS A 27 12.51 16.54 8.16
C HIS A 27 11.93 16.21 6.77
N VAL A 28 11.00 15.27 6.67
CA VAL A 28 10.35 14.86 5.42
C VAL A 28 8.90 15.33 5.44
N THR A 29 8.52 16.16 4.47
CA THR A 29 7.13 16.53 4.22
C THR A 29 6.65 15.79 2.99
N TRP A 30 5.64 14.92 3.17
CA TRP A 30 5.05 14.18 2.06
C TRP A 30 3.67 14.74 1.73
N ILE A 31 3.53 15.30 0.54
CA ILE A 31 2.27 15.88 0.05
C ILE A 31 1.57 14.82 -0.80
N ILE A 32 0.42 14.35 -0.30
CA ILE A 32 -0.40 13.33 -0.95
C ILE A 32 -1.70 14.01 -1.38
N SER A 33 -2.05 13.90 -2.68
CA SER A 33 -3.25 14.56 -3.21
C SER A 33 -4.53 13.82 -2.85
N GLN A 34 -4.46 12.48 -2.76
CA GLN A 34 -5.57 11.59 -2.44
C GLN A 34 -4.99 10.34 -1.78
N ASP A 35 -5.69 9.80 -0.80
CA ASP A 35 -5.35 8.51 -0.20
C ASP A 35 -5.45 7.40 -1.26
N VAL A 36 -4.58 6.40 -1.14
CA VAL A 36 -4.54 5.28 -2.08
C VAL A 36 -4.45 3.94 -1.35
N TRP A 37 -5.00 2.91 -1.98
CA TRP A 37 -4.74 1.53 -1.63
C TRP A 37 -3.40 1.08 -2.25
N PHE A 38 -2.53 0.48 -1.45
CA PHE A 38 -1.29 -0.16 -1.89
C PHE A 38 -1.47 -1.66 -2.00
N LEU A 39 -0.80 -2.26 -2.99
CA LEU A 39 -0.74 -3.71 -3.14
C LEU A 39 0.44 -4.27 -2.31
N LEU A 40 0.15 -5.11 -1.32
CA LEU A 40 1.17 -5.74 -0.49
C LEU A 40 1.80 -6.91 -1.26
N ARG A 41 3.03 -6.70 -1.74
CA ARG A 41 3.67 -7.64 -2.66
C ARG A 41 4.15 -8.94 -2.01
N ASP A 42 4.24 -8.99 -0.68
CA ASP A 42 4.77 -10.13 0.07
C ASP A 42 4.03 -11.43 -0.22
N MET A 43 2.71 -11.37 -0.40
CA MET A 43 1.87 -12.55 -0.62
C MET A 43 1.51 -12.81 -2.08
N ILE A 44 1.75 -11.86 -2.98
CA ILE A 44 1.21 -11.88 -4.34
C ILE A 44 2.30 -12.14 -5.39
N PHE A 45 3.57 -11.80 -5.08
CA PHE A 45 4.67 -11.91 -6.04
C PHE A 45 5.80 -12.85 -5.61
N LYS A 46 5.75 -13.46 -4.42
CA LYS A 46 6.83 -14.30 -3.89
C LYS A 46 6.51 -15.80 -4.00
N GLY A 47 7.36 -16.54 -4.71
CA GLY A 47 7.45 -18.00 -4.65
C GLY A 47 6.10 -18.74 -4.77
N GLU A 48 5.93 -19.76 -3.95
CA GLU A 48 4.77 -20.65 -3.96
C GLU A 48 3.47 -19.98 -3.48
N THR A 49 3.55 -18.86 -2.76
CA THR A 49 2.37 -18.14 -2.27
C THR A 49 1.73 -17.24 -3.32
N ALA A 50 2.44 -16.93 -4.40
CA ALA A 50 1.99 -15.97 -5.41
C ALA A 50 0.67 -16.38 -6.11
N LEU A 51 0.55 -17.63 -6.55
CA LEU A 51 -0.68 -18.10 -7.22
C LEU A 51 -1.85 -18.21 -6.22
N PRO A 52 -1.71 -18.88 -5.05
CA PRO A 52 -2.74 -18.89 -4.02
C PRO A 52 -3.20 -17.50 -3.61
N GLY A 53 -2.27 -16.55 -3.43
CA GLY A 53 -2.59 -15.16 -3.06
C GLY A 53 -3.43 -14.45 -4.11
N LYS A 54 -3.08 -14.60 -5.40
CA LYS A 54 -3.89 -14.04 -6.52
C LYS A 54 -5.29 -14.64 -6.57
N VAL A 55 -5.41 -15.96 -6.40
CA VAL A 55 -6.71 -16.66 -6.38
C VAL A 55 -7.55 -16.18 -5.20
N ALA A 56 -6.95 -16.03 -4.02
CA ALA A 56 -7.64 -15.54 -2.83
C ALA A 56 -8.21 -14.13 -3.05
N MET A 57 -7.43 -13.21 -3.63
CA MET A 57 -7.93 -11.86 -3.96
C MET A 57 -9.12 -11.89 -4.92
N VAL A 58 -9.05 -12.69 -6.00
CA VAL A 58 -10.17 -12.84 -6.94
C VAL A 58 -11.40 -13.40 -6.22
N ASN A 59 -11.24 -14.40 -5.37
CA ASN A 59 -12.34 -14.98 -4.60
C ASN A 59 -12.96 -13.98 -3.60
N ILE A 60 -12.18 -13.04 -3.05
CA ILE A 60 -12.70 -11.97 -2.19
C ILE A 60 -13.52 -10.97 -3.03
N LEU A 61 -13.04 -10.59 -4.22
CA LEU A 61 -13.79 -9.72 -5.12
C LEU A 61 -15.13 -10.35 -5.54
N LEU A 62 -15.14 -11.64 -5.85
CA LEU A 62 -16.33 -12.33 -6.34
C LEU A 62 -17.44 -12.52 -5.28
N ARG A 63 -17.12 -12.43 -3.99
CA ARG A 63 -18.09 -12.68 -2.90
C ARG A 63 -18.65 -11.40 -2.26
N HIS A 64 -18.17 -10.23 -2.66
CA HIS A 64 -18.55 -8.94 -2.09
C HIS A 64 -19.37 -8.13 -3.09
N ASP A 65 -20.43 -7.49 -2.60
CA ASP A 65 -21.29 -6.60 -3.40
C ASP A 65 -20.76 -5.16 -3.49
N SER A 66 -19.63 -4.86 -2.83
CA SER A 66 -19.01 -3.54 -2.85
C SER A 66 -17.48 -3.62 -2.92
N VAL A 67 -16.88 -2.70 -3.70
CA VAL A 67 -15.41 -2.59 -3.82
C VAL A 67 -14.78 -2.29 -2.47
N LEU A 68 -15.38 -1.39 -1.69
CA LEU A 68 -14.86 -1.02 -0.36
C LEU A 68 -14.89 -2.21 0.61
N GLY A 69 -15.97 -2.98 0.63
CA GLY A 69 -16.07 -4.19 1.45
C GLY A 69 -15.00 -5.22 1.09
N ALA A 70 -14.83 -5.48 -0.20
CA ALA A 70 -13.79 -6.39 -0.69
C ALA A 70 -12.38 -5.89 -0.32
N PHE A 71 -12.11 -4.59 -0.46
CA PHE A 71 -10.81 -4.00 -0.17
C PHE A 71 -10.48 -4.01 1.33
N LYS A 72 -11.47 -3.80 2.21
CA LYS A 72 -11.30 -3.97 3.66
C LYS A 72 -11.03 -5.41 4.05
N GLU A 73 -11.69 -6.40 3.43
CA GLU A 73 -11.36 -7.82 3.65
C GLU A 73 -9.94 -8.15 3.14
N MET A 74 -9.55 -7.62 1.97
CA MET A 74 -8.19 -7.79 1.46
C MET A 74 -7.13 -7.13 2.33
N GLU A 75 -7.42 -5.96 2.93
CA GLU A 75 -6.55 -5.30 3.91
C GLU A 75 -6.37 -6.18 5.14
N ALA A 76 -7.48 -6.69 5.71
CA ALA A 76 -7.44 -7.60 6.86
C ALA A 76 -6.67 -8.90 6.56
N ALA A 77 -6.73 -9.39 5.31
CA ALA A 77 -6.00 -10.56 4.85
C ALA A 77 -4.54 -10.28 4.45
N GLY A 78 -4.07 -9.03 4.51
CA GLY A 78 -2.69 -8.65 4.19
C GLY A 78 -2.35 -8.59 2.70
N TYR A 79 -3.35 -8.44 1.82
CA TYR A 79 -3.15 -8.22 0.38
C TYR A 79 -3.09 -6.73 0.00
N LEU A 80 -3.81 -5.89 0.73
CA LEU A 80 -3.82 -4.45 0.55
C LEU A 80 -3.40 -3.73 1.84
N GLY A 81 -3.02 -2.45 1.70
CA GLY A 81 -2.79 -1.57 2.84
C GLY A 81 -3.00 -0.10 2.47
N ARG A 82 -3.03 0.78 3.47
CA ARG A 82 -3.14 2.23 3.35
C ARG A 82 -2.27 2.92 4.40
N LEU A 83 -1.92 4.18 4.16
CA LEU A 83 -1.12 4.99 5.09
C LEU A 83 -1.97 5.46 6.27
N ASP A 84 -3.14 6.02 5.99
CA ASP A 84 -4.08 6.48 7.00
C ASP A 84 -5.27 5.51 7.09
N GLN A 85 -5.48 4.92 8.26
CA GLN A 85 -6.59 3.99 8.50
C GLN A 85 -7.90 4.68 8.87
N THR A 86 -7.89 6.01 9.03
CA THR A 86 -9.07 6.82 9.37
C THR A 86 -9.89 7.21 8.14
N SER A 87 -9.35 7.09 6.93
CA SER A 87 -10.01 7.39 5.66
C SER A 87 -10.15 6.14 4.79
N ASP A 88 -11.21 6.08 3.97
CA ASP A 88 -11.45 4.99 3.02
C ASP A 88 -11.01 5.45 1.60
N PRO A 89 -9.84 5.02 1.10
CA PRO A 89 -9.33 5.49 -0.18
C PRO A 89 -10.26 5.12 -1.34
N GLN A 90 -10.43 6.06 -2.29
CA GLN A 90 -11.21 5.85 -3.51
C GLN A 90 -10.34 5.49 -4.72
N VAL A 91 -9.01 5.46 -4.53
CA VAL A 91 -8.04 5.33 -5.61
C VAL A 91 -7.17 4.10 -5.40
N PHE A 92 -7.08 3.26 -6.42
CA PHE A 92 -6.11 2.17 -6.52
C PHE A 92 -5.34 2.32 -7.83
N ARG A 93 -4.04 2.62 -7.74
CA ARG A 93 -3.15 2.82 -8.91
C ARG A 93 -2.10 1.72 -9.06
N GLY A 94 -2.24 0.61 -8.34
CA GLY A 94 -1.34 -0.54 -8.43
C GLY A 94 0.08 -0.29 -7.91
N ALA A 95 0.30 0.73 -7.07
CA ALA A 95 1.58 0.91 -6.40
C ALA A 95 1.81 -0.25 -5.43
N THR A 96 2.97 -0.90 -5.55
CA THR A 96 3.32 -2.08 -4.75
C THR A 96 4.28 -1.70 -3.63
N ILE A 97 4.00 -2.19 -2.43
CA ILE A 97 4.81 -1.94 -1.22
C ILE A 97 4.96 -3.27 -0.46
N SER A 98 6.03 -3.48 0.30
CA SER A 98 6.07 -4.58 1.26
C SER A 98 5.41 -4.17 2.56
N THR A 99 4.92 -5.11 3.36
CA THR A 99 4.37 -4.82 4.68
C THR A 99 5.39 -4.09 5.56
N ALA A 100 6.66 -4.51 5.49
CA ALA A 100 7.74 -3.85 6.23
C ALA A 100 8.00 -2.41 5.77
N GLU A 101 7.88 -2.11 4.47
CA GLU A 101 7.99 -0.75 3.96
C GLU A 101 6.82 0.12 4.39
N LEU A 102 5.60 -0.44 4.38
CA LEU A 102 4.41 0.30 4.84
C LEU A 102 4.52 0.67 6.32
N SER A 103 5.05 -0.22 7.17
CA SER A 103 5.29 0.06 8.59
C SER A 103 6.37 1.12 8.85
N MET A 104 7.20 1.46 7.86
CA MET A 104 8.21 2.53 8.00
C MET A 104 7.64 3.93 7.72
N LEU A 105 6.50 4.00 7.04
CA LEU A 105 5.84 5.22 6.59
C LEU A 105 4.80 5.67 7.63
#